data_AF-A0A1M5HE22-F1
#
_entry.id   AF-A0A1M5HE22-F1
#
_cell.length_a   1.000
_cell.length_b   1.000
_cell.length_c   1.000
_cell.angle_alpha   90.00
_cell.angle_beta   90.00
_cell.angle_gamma   90.00
#
_symmetry.space_group_name_H-M   'P 1'
#
loop_
_entity.id
_entity.type
_entity.pdbx_description
1 polymer ?
#
loop_
_entity_poly.entity_id
_entity_poly.type
_entity_poly.pdbx_seq_one_letter_code
_entity_poly.pdbx_strand_id
1 'polypeptide(L)' 'MKYANFQVLRETQYVCPSVLLEVGFLSNWEKAEHSDKVSSIRAYALVILSAVFKYENTFLVIKT' A
#
# COMPACT_ATOMS: atom_id res chain seq x y z
N MET A 1 -7.21 9.06 -6.34
CA MET A 1 -6.58 7.85 -6.87
C MET A 1 -5.86 8.23 -8.16
N LYS A 2 -4.57 7.96 -8.29
CA LYS A 2 -3.82 8.22 -9.54
C LYS A 2 -3.64 6.89 -10.26
N TYR A 3 -4.01 6.86 -11.54
CA TYR A 3 -3.81 5.70 -12.39
C TYR A 3 -2.61 5.95 -13.28
N ALA A 4 -1.66 5.03 -13.26
CA ALA A 4 -0.49 5.07 -14.10
C ALA A 4 -0.16 3.65 -14.56
N ASN A 5 0.41 3.56 -15.75
CA ASN A 5 0.64 2.30 -16.42
C ASN A 5 1.94 1.63 -15.92
N PHE A 6 1.97 1.27 -14.63
CA PHE A 6 3.11 0.57 -14.03
C PHE A 6 3.10 -0.90 -14.44
N GLN A 7 4.22 -1.37 -14.99
CA GLN A 7 4.36 -2.75 -15.46
C GLN A 7 4.03 -3.77 -14.37
N VAL A 8 4.52 -3.55 -13.14
CA VAL A 8 4.26 -4.42 -11.99
C VAL A 8 2.78 -4.55 -11.65
N LEU A 9 1.95 -3.53 -11.91
CA LEU A 9 0.50 -3.59 -11.67
C LEU A 9 -0.26 -4.17 -12.86
N ARG A 10 0.19 -3.86 -14.09
CA ARG A 10 -0.41 -4.39 -15.32
C ARG A 10 -0.28 -5.91 -15.40
N GLU A 11 0.90 -6.43 -15.13
CA GLU A 11 1.19 -7.85 -15.35
C GLU A 11 0.52 -8.74 -14.30
N THR A 12 0.20 -8.20 -13.11
CA THR A 12 -0.48 -8.94 -12.04
C THR A 12 -2.00 -8.82 -12.07
N GLN A 13 -2.57 -7.93 -12.89
CA GLN A 13 -4.00 -7.58 -12.85
C GLN A 13 -4.96 -8.76 -13.09
N TYR A 14 -4.49 -9.82 -13.76
CA TYR A 14 -5.28 -11.02 -14.04
C TYR A 14 -5.09 -12.14 -13.00
N VAL A 15 -4.16 -11.97 -12.06
CA VAL A 15 -3.82 -12.97 -11.03
C VAL A 15 -4.34 -12.52 -9.66
N CYS A 16 -4.17 -11.24 -9.32
CA CYS A 16 -4.61 -10.72 -8.03
C CYS A 16 -4.88 -9.20 -8.06
N PRO A 17 -5.75 -8.69 -7.17
CA PRO A 17 -5.84 -7.25 -6.91
C PRO A 17 -4.47 -6.72 -6.48
N SER A 18 -4.01 -5.65 -7.11
CA SER A 18 -2.67 -5.09 -6.89
C SER A 18 -2.72 -3.58 -6.77
N VAL A 19 -1.91 -3.02 -5.84
CA VAL A 19 -1.77 -1.57 -5.64
C VAL A 19 -0.29 -1.21 -5.46
N LEU A 20 0.10 -0.02 -5.93
CA LEU A 20 1.41 0.56 -5.65
C LEU A 20 1.22 1.70 -4.66
N LEU A 21 1.88 1.62 -3.50
CA LEU A 21 1.76 2.60 -2.42
C LEU A 21 3.03 3.45 -2.32
N GLU A 22 2.87 4.75 -2.50
CA GLU A 22 3.91 5.74 -2.22
C GLU A 22 3.78 6.23 -0.78
N VAL A 23 4.68 5.78 0.10
CA VAL A 23 4.65 6.09 1.55
C VAL A 23 5.32 7.40 1.93
N GLY A 24 6.08 8.00 1.02
CA GLY A 24 6.80 9.25 1.24
C GLY A 24 7.73 9.58 0.07
N PHE A 25 8.22 10.83 0.04
CA PHE A 25 9.19 11.30 -0.97
C PHE A 25 10.59 11.33 -0.37
N LEU A 26 11.46 10.41 -0.79
CA LEU A 26 12.87 10.38 -0.38
C LEU A 26 13.67 11.59 -0.93
N SER A 27 13.15 12.26 -1.96
CA SER A 27 13.77 13.46 -2.56
C SER A 27 13.62 14.72 -1.70
N ASN A 28 12.81 14.67 -0.64
CA ASN A 28 12.75 15.73 0.36
C ASN A 28 13.39 15.21 1.65
N TRP A 29 14.56 15.78 1.98
CA TRP A 29 15.36 15.47 3.17
C TRP A 29 14.53 15.38 4.47
N GLU A 30 13.62 16.33 4.72
CA GLU A 30 12.80 16.31 5.95
C GLU A 30 11.80 15.13 5.96
N LYS A 31 11.30 14.72 4.79
CA LYS A 31 10.34 13.61 4.66
C LYS A 31 11.04 12.25 4.65
N ALA A 32 12.27 12.18 4.17
CA ALA A 32 13.12 11.00 4.26
C ALA A 32 13.43 10.67 5.73
N GLU A 33 13.86 11.67 6.52
CA GLU A 33 14.22 11.48 7.93
C GLU A 33 13.02 11.04 8.80
N HIS A 34 11.81 11.49 8.48
CA HIS A 34 10.61 11.02 9.16
C HIS A 34 10.21 9.59 8.76
N SER A 35 10.47 9.19 7.51
CA SER A 35 10.12 7.88 6.97
C SER A 35 11.09 6.79 7.42
N ASP A 36 12.34 7.16 7.71
CA ASP A 36 13.42 6.26 8.15
C ASP A 36 13.39 5.95 9.66
N LYS A 37 12.51 6.61 10.42
CA LYS A 37 12.31 6.27 11.83
C LYS A 37 11.60 4.92 11.94
N VAL A 38 12.17 4.01 12.75
CA VAL A 38 11.60 2.68 13.05
C VAL A 38 10.13 2.77 13.49
N SER A 39 9.75 3.83 14.21
CA SER A 39 8.36 4.09 14.61
C SER A 39 7.42 4.32 13.42
N SER A 40 7.87 5.09 12.42
CA SER A 40 7.10 5.41 11.22
C SER A 40 6.93 4.17 10.33
N ILE A 41 7.99 3.39 10.15
CA ILE A 41 7.94 2.10 9.42
C ILE A 41 6.93 1.15 10.07
N ARG A 42 6.95 1.02 11.40
CA ARG A 42 5.99 0.20 12.15
C ARG A 42 4.56 0.70 11.98
N ALA A 43 4.35 2.01 12.04
CA ALA A 43 3.03 2.59 11.83
C ALA A 43 2.50 2.30 10.42
N TYR A 44 3.33 2.50 9.38
CA TYR A 44 2.96 2.17 8.00
C TYR A 44 2.61 0.68 7.84
N ALA A 45 3.44 -0.22 8.37
CA ALA A 45 3.20 -1.65 8.29
C ALA A 45 1.88 -2.06 8.97
N LEU A 46 1.58 -1.53 10.16
CA LEU A 46 0.34 -1.82 10.88
C LEU A 46 -0.89 -1.32 10.14
N VAL A 47 -0.83 -0.12 9.56
CA VAL A 47 -1.94 0.45 8.80
C VAL A 47 -2.18 -0.34 7.50
N ILE A 48 -1.11 -0.70 6.78
CA ILE A 48 -1.21 -1.52 5.57
C ILE A 48 -1.81 -2.89 5.90
N LEU A 49 -1.32 -3.56 6.94
CA LEU A 49 -1.83 -4.86 7.38
C LEU A 49 -3.32 -4.78 7.75
N SER A 50 -3.69 -3.77 8.53
CA SER A 50 -5.09 -3.53 8.93
C SER A 50 -6.00 -3.27 7.73
N ALA A 51 -5.51 -2.53 6.72
CA ALA A 51 -6.25 -2.25 5.49
C ALA A 51 -6.48 -3.53 4.67
N VAL A 52 -5.46 -4.39 4.53
CA VAL A 52 -5.56 -5.67 3.82
C VAL A 52 -6.56 -6.60 4.52
N PHE A 53 -6.47 -6.75 5.84
CA PHE A 53 -7.44 -7.56 6.60
C PHE A 53 -8.87 -7.04 6.47
N LYS A 54 -9.06 -5.72 6.47
CA LYS A 54 -10.39 -5.13 6.26
C LYS A 54 -10.92 -5.42 4.85
N TYR A 55 -10.06 -5.35 3.83
CA TYR A 55 -10.43 -5.68 2.45
C TYR A 55 -10.86 -7.14 2.31
N GLU A 56 -10.07 -8.09 2.83
CA GLU A 56 -10.41 -9.53 2.81
C GLU A 56 -11.75 -9.83 3.48
N ASN A 57 -11.97 -9.29 4.70
CA ASN A 57 -13.23 -9.50 5.40
C ASN A 57 -14.42 -8.88 4.64
N THR A 58 -14.24 -7.70 4.04
CA THR A 58 -15.29 -7.08 3.24
C THR A 58 -15.58 -7.94 2.00
N PHE A 59 -14.55 -8.43 1.31
CA PHE A 59 -14.66 -9.27 0.11
C PHE A 59 -15.38 -10.60 0.37
N LEU A 60 -15.13 -11.24 1.52
CA LEU A 60 -15.84 -12.45 1.94
C LEU A 60 -17.33 -12.18 2.19
N VAL A 61 -17.67 -11.04 2.79
CA VAL A 61 -19.07 -10.65 3.04
C VAL A 61 -19.86 -10.44 1.75
N ILE A 62 -19.27 -9.85 0.70
CA ILE A 62 -19.99 -9.61 -0.57
C ILE A 62 -20.16 -10.88 -1.42
N LYS A 63 -19.43 -11.96 -1.10
CA LYS A 63 -19.53 -13.25 -1.78
C LYS A 63 -20.60 -14.18 -1.20
N THR A 64 -21.22 -13.83 -0.08
CA THR A 64 -22.25 -14.63 0.61
C THR A 64 -23.64 -14.13 0.23
#